data_AF-A0A6G3D0H0-F1
#
_entry.id   AF-A0A6G3D0H0-F1
#
_cell.length_a   1.000
_cell.length_b   1.000
_cell.length_c   1.000
_cell.angle_alpha   90.00
_cell.angle_beta   90.00
_cell.angle_gamma   90.00
#
_symmetry.space_group_name_H-M   'P 1'
#
loop_
_entity.id
_entity.type
_entity.pdbx_description
1 polymer ?
#
loop_
_entity_poly.entity_id
_entity_poly.type
_entity_poly.pdbx_seq_one_letter_code
_entity_poly.pdbx_strand_id
1 'polypeptide(L)' 'DGKDDIVTFTHNTDADVYVALSNGTDGFINGRKWHDFFGTPGETSL' A
#
# COMPACT_ATOMS: atom_id res chain seq x y z
N ASP A 1 -8.43 12.23 5.13
CA ASP A 1 -9.51 12.69 6.04
C ASP A 1 -9.02 12.89 7.49
N GLY A 2 -7.71 13.12 7.69
CA GLY A 2 -7.12 13.24 9.02
C GLY A 2 -6.90 11.91 9.74
N LYS A 3 -7.18 10.76 9.10
CA LYS A 3 -6.92 9.43 9.63
C LYS A 3 -5.66 8.82 9.03
N ASP A 4 -5.09 7.88 9.75
CA ASP A 4 -3.98 7.07 9.29
C ASP A 4 -4.49 5.85 8.52
N ASP A 5 -3.76 5.47 7.48
CA ASP A 5 -4.05 4.30 6.64
C ASP A 5 -2.90 3.30 6.73
N ILE A 6 -3.15 2.04 6.37
CA ILE A 6 -2.10 1.01 6.28
C ILE A 6 -1.68 0.85 4.82
N VAL A 7 -0.38 0.98 4.57
CA VAL A 7 0.23 0.75 3.26
C VAL A 7 1.03 -0.55 3.29
N THR A 8 0.76 -1.43 2.32
CA THR A 8 1.49 -2.70 2.12
C THR A 8 2.17 -2.68 0.77
N PHE A 9 3.47 -3.00 0.76
CA PHE A 9 4.26 -3.13 -0.45
C PHE A 9 4.50 -4.60 -0.73
N THR A 10 4.24 -5.03 -1.96
CA THR A 10 4.71 -6.32 -2.46
C THR A 10 6.02 -6.08 -3.22
N HIS A 11 6.99 -6.98 -3.01
CA HIS A 11 8.33 -6.82 -3.59
C HIS A 11 8.48 -7.66 -4.87
N ASN A 12 9.53 -7.40 -5.64
CA ASN A 12 9.94 -8.19 -6.80
C ASN A 12 8.93 -8.16 -7.95
N THR A 13 8.43 -9.33 -8.37
CA THR A 13 7.63 -9.49 -9.60
C THR A 13 6.29 -8.78 -9.53
N ASP A 14 5.69 -8.71 -8.34
CA ASP A 14 4.40 -8.05 -8.17
C ASP A 14 4.57 -6.53 -8.05
N ALA A 15 5.57 -6.07 -7.27
CA ALA A 15 5.90 -4.64 -7.11
C ALA A 15 4.67 -3.72 -6.91
N ASP A 16 3.66 -4.18 -6.18
CA ASP A 16 2.37 -3.50 -6.05
C ASP A 16 2.26 -2.78 -4.69
N VAL A 17 1.45 -1.72 -4.65
CA VAL A 17 1.08 -1.03 -3.41
C VAL A 17 -0.41 -1.19 -3.14
N TYR A 18 -0.70 -1.75 -1.97
CA TYR A 18 -2.06 -1.89 -1.45
C TYR A 18 -2.28 -0.92 -0.30
N VAL A 19 -3.41 -0.22 -0.32
CA VAL A 19 -3.82 0.71 0.74
C VAL A 19 -5.11 0.21 1.38
N ALA A 20 -5.05 -0.01 2.68
CA ALA A 20 -6.20 -0.30 3.53
C ALA A 20 -6.59 0.98 4.27
N LEU A 21 -7.73 1.57 3.87
CA LEU A 21 -8.21 2.83 4.43
C LEU A 21 -8.77 2.64 5.84
N SER A 22 -8.51 3.58 6.74
CA SER A 22 -9.19 3.60 8.03
C SER A 22 -10.69 3.79 7.87
N ASN A 23 -11.47 2.97 8.59
CA ASN A 23 -12.92 3.13 8.65
C ASN A 23 -13.35 4.32 9.55
N GLY A 24 -12.42 4.87 10.35
CA GLY A 24 -12.69 5.97 11.27
C GLY A 24 -13.30 5.61 12.62
N THR A 25 -13.37 4.32 12.95
CA THR A 25 -13.89 3.85 14.25
C THR A 25 -12.88 2.97 14.98
N ASP A 26 -12.58 1.80 14.41
CA ASP A 26 -11.91 0.71 15.11
C ASP A 26 -11.16 -0.24 14.17
N GLY A 27 -11.05 0.08 12.88
CA GLY A 27 -10.41 -0.79 11.92
C GLY A 27 -10.16 -0.19 10.55
N PHE A 28 -9.90 -1.08 9.59
CA PHE A 28 -9.52 -0.74 8.23
C PHE A 28 -10.36 -1.52 7.23
N ILE A 29 -10.66 -0.91 6.09
CA ILE A 29 -11.29 -1.58 4.95
C ILE A 29 -10.23 -2.46 4.27
N ASN A 30 -10.65 -3.58 3.69
CA ASN A 30 -9.77 -4.44 2.89
C ASN A 30 -8.90 -3.63 1.92
N GLY A 31 -7.61 -3.91 1.96
CA GLY A 31 -6.61 -3.26 1.11
C GLY A 31 -6.96 -3.42 -0.35
N ARG A 32 -6.91 -2.31 -1.09
CA ARG A 32 -7.07 -2.31 -2.55
C ARG A 32 -5.76 -1.89 -3.19
N LYS A 33 -5.45 -2.47 -4.35
CA LYS A 33 -4.31 -2.02 -5.14
C LYS A 33 -4.55 -0.59 -5.60
N TRP A 34 -3.63 0.30 -5.28
CA TRP A 34 -3.67 1.71 -5.64
C TRP A 34 -2.56 2.08 -6.61
N HIS A 35 -1.47 1.32 -6.62
CA HIS A 35 -0.33 1.57 -7.49
C HIS A 35 0.33 0.26 -7.91
N ASP A 36 0.79 0.23 -9.16
CA ASP A 36 1.58 -0.86 -9.75
C ASP A 36 3.04 -0.40 -9.90
N PHE A 37 4.01 -1.31 -9.90
CA PHE A 37 5.43 -1.03 -10.17
C PHE A 37 6.10 -0.04 -9.20
N PHE A 38 6.02 -0.29 -7.91
CA PHE A 38 6.78 0.42 -6.88
C PHE A 38 8.01 -0.40 -6.44
N GLY A 39 9.21 0.18 -6.57
CA GLY A 39 10.45 -0.45 -6.12
C GLY A 39 10.75 -1.75 -6.87
N THR A 40 10.65 -1.70 -8.20
CA THR A 40 10.86 -2.87 -9.06
C THR A 40 12.31 -3.39 -8.95
N PRO A 41 12.59 -4.66 -9.35
CA PRO A 41 13.93 -5.21 -9.23
C PRO A 41 15.01 -4.32 -9.85
N GLY A 42 15.97 -3.90 -9.02
CA GLY A 42 17.06 -3.00 -9.41
C GLY A 42 16.82 -1.52 -9.10
N GLU A 43 15.64 -1.15 -8.62
CA GLU A 43 15.37 0.19 -8.08
C GLU A 43 15.65 0.22 -6.58
N THR A 44 16.32 1.29 -6.12
CA THR A 44 16.47 1.58 -4.70
C THR A 44 15.57 2.76 -4.37
N SER A 45 14.50 2.51 -3.63
CA SER A 45 13.69 3.56 -3.01
C SER A 45 14.53 4.22 -1.92
N LEU A 46 14.88 5.50 -2.10
CA LEU A 46 15.60 6.32 -1.11
C LEU A 46 14.67 6.84 -0.01
#